data_AF-A0A5P9H743-F1
#
_entry.id   AF-A0A5P9H743-F1
#
_cell.length_a   1.000
_cell.length_b   1.000
_cell.length_c   1.000
_cell.angle_alpha   90.00
_cell.angle_beta   90.00
_cell.angle_gamma   90.00
#
_symmetry.space_group_name_H-M   'P 1'
#
loop_
_entity.id
_entity.type
_entity.pdbx_description
1 polymer ?
#
loop_
_entity_poly.entity_id
_entity_poly.type
_entity_poly.pdbx_seq_one_letter_code
_entity_poly.pdbx_strand_id
1 'polypeptide(L)'
;MAERGQEEKIRCDACPVMCYIAPGKIGACDRYANEGGRIVRCDPLTILDRRVAKGDAVKPFLGPEWDGEILGGEEVFVSGVGAGTTYPDYKPAPFIVSRKVEGADFVTVVTEAIYSYCGVKVKIDTDRHLGHETATVRSNGEAVGHVTTSEYGSQMLSLGGVDHLTGGGKAEGRATCDALMRLCNREAVELEIDDGATVVVEAGQAPVVNGQREERMRVGCGSATIGMFASQWHGLVDEVVVVDDHITGVVSEHQAGKVLGWLDTGIRIKGRRSTPGRYFRVAEPGQGWGGTDLDDPLAILNPWLEKKGARPGLTLLMVSTTGEHHGYYVLDDDLQPREAELPEALKPSVALIAENCEPALCTVMFQAGAGGSLRSGVTQNPVKLTRSVQALKTRVTCGGAPAFVWPGGGITLMVDVLKMPEGSFGHVPTPALVAPLEFTLSRADYRALGGHDASVRTVSDILKHGGEYGSAVRVVEGE
;
A
#
# COMPACT_ATOMS: atom_id res chain seq x y z
N MET A 1 18.59 0.81 -55.99
CA MET A 1 17.88 1.38 -54.83
C MET A 1 16.61 0.58 -54.67
N ALA A 2 16.57 -0.36 -53.72
CA ALA A 2 15.33 -1.07 -53.40
C ALA A 2 14.36 -0.07 -52.78
N GLU A 3 13.15 0.01 -53.31
CA GLU A 3 12.03 0.72 -52.69
C GLU A 3 11.87 0.19 -51.26
N ARG A 4 12.15 1.03 -50.27
CA ARG A 4 11.69 0.77 -48.91
C ARG A 4 10.17 0.89 -48.98
N GLY A 5 9.48 -0.25 -49.13
CA GLY A 5 8.04 -0.32 -49.00
C GLY A 5 7.64 0.40 -47.72
N GLN A 6 6.77 1.41 -47.82
CA GLN A 6 6.20 2.06 -46.65
C GLN A 6 5.49 0.97 -45.84
N GLU A 7 6.06 0.60 -44.70
CA GLU A 7 5.38 -0.25 -43.73
C GLU A 7 4.09 0.47 -43.33
N GLU A 8 2.94 -0.07 -43.72
CA GLU A 8 1.64 0.53 -43.49
C GLU A 8 1.30 0.39 -42.00
N LYS A 9 1.65 1.43 -41.23
CA LYS A 9 1.29 1.52 -39.81
C LYS A 9 -0.22 1.65 -39.70
N ILE A 10 -0.83 0.91 -38.79
CA ILE A 10 -2.26 1.04 -38.48
C ILE A 10 -2.44 1.94 -37.26
N ARG A 11 -3.55 2.67 -37.22
CA ARG A 11 -3.93 3.50 -36.08
C ARG A 11 -4.67 2.63 -35.07
N CYS A 12 -4.14 2.53 -33.85
CA CYS A 12 -4.83 1.88 -32.74
C CYS A 12 -6.00 2.76 -32.30
N ASP A 13 -7.17 2.16 -32.06
CA ASP A 13 -8.39 2.84 -31.61
C ASP A 13 -8.80 2.44 -30.18
N ALA A 14 -7.97 1.64 -29.50
CA ALA A 14 -8.26 1.13 -28.17
C ALA A 14 -8.21 2.21 -27.07
N CYS A 15 -7.64 3.40 -27.32
CA CYS A 15 -7.63 4.49 -26.34
C CYS A 15 -7.53 5.87 -27.00
N PRO A 16 -7.78 6.98 -26.26
CA PRO A 16 -7.78 8.34 -26.81
C PRO A 16 -6.46 8.78 -27.46
N VAL A 17 -5.32 8.16 -27.11
CA VAL A 17 -4.00 8.48 -27.69
C VAL A 17 -3.95 8.16 -29.18
N MET A 18 -4.67 7.12 -29.61
CA MET A 18 -4.76 6.66 -30.99
C MET A 18 -3.40 6.57 -31.74
N CYS A 19 -2.42 5.90 -31.13
CA CYS A 19 -1.06 5.78 -31.66
C CYS A 19 -0.99 4.94 -32.96
N TYR A 20 0.06 5.16 -33.77
CA TYR A 20 0.33 4.37 -34.98
C TYR A 20 1.32 3.24 -34.69
N ILE A 21 0.95 2.01 -35.03
CA ILE A 21 1.73 0.79 -34.75
C ILE A 21 2.17 0.14 -36.06
N ALA A 22 3.49 -0.04 -36.22
CA ALA A 22 4.06 -0.74 -37.38
C ALA A 22 3.80 -2.26 -37.31
N PRO A 23 3.71 -2.97 -38.44
CA PRO A 23 3.51 -4.42 -38.44
C PRO A 23 4.55 -5.16 -37.58
N GLY A 24 4.09 -6.10 -36.75
CA GLY A 24 4.93 -6.87 -35.83
C GLY A 24 5.48 -6.08 -34.64
N LYS A 25 5.04 -4.83 -34.43
CA LYS A 25 5.43 -4.00 -33.29
C LYS A 25 4.30 -3.84 -32.29
N ILE A 26 4.68 -3.44 -31.08
CA ILE A 26 3.79 -3.11 -29.98
C ILE A 26 3.57 -1.59 -29.96
N GLY A 27 2.38 -1.16 -29.55
CA GLY A 27 2.02 0.23 -29.35
C GLY A 27 2.70 0.82 -28.13
N ALA A 28 2.62 2.15 -28.00
CA ALA A 28 3.36 2.90 -26.99
C ALA A 28 2.94 2.66 -25.52
N CYS A 29 1.93 1.83 -25.28
CA CYS A 29 1.47 1.42 -23.95
C CYS A 29 1.80 -0.05 -23.63
N ASP A 30 2.51 -0.74 -24.53
CA ASP A 30 2.84 -2.17 -24.50
C ASP A 30 1.64 -3.15 -24.49
N ARG A 31 0.41 -2.64 -24.40
CA ARG A 31 -0.82 -3.45 -24.27
C ARG A 31 -1.42 -3.93 -25.60
N TYR A 32 -1.11 -3.28 -26.71
CA TYR A 32 -1.70 -3.60 -28.02
C TYR A 32 -0.61 -3.70 -29.08
N ALA A 33 -0.72 -4.65 -30.00
CA ALA A 33 0.22 -4.85 -31.10
C ALA A 33 -0.47 -4.81 -32.46
N ASN A 34 0.30 -4.58 -33.52
CA ASN A 34 -0.15 -4.73 -34.90
C ASN A 34 0.31 -6.10 -35.43
N GLU A 35 -0.63 -7.02 -35.57
CA GLU A 35 -0.40 -8.33 -36.18
C GLU A 35 -1.16 -8.43 -37.51
N GLY A 36 -0.41 -8.51 -38.61
CA GLY A 36 -1.00 -8.66 -39.96
C GLY A 36 -1.98 -7.55 -40.33
N GLY A 37 -1.75 -6.31 -39.89
CA GLY A 37 -2.63 -5.17 -40.14
C GLY A 37 -3.84 -5.10 -39.20
N ARG A 38 -3.85 -5.86 -38.10
CA ARG A 38 -4.92 -5.86 -37.09
C ARG A 38 -4.37 -5.50 -35.72
N ILE A 39 -5.14 -4.74 -34.96
CA ILE A 39 -4.85 -4.48 -33.55
C ILE A 39 -5.21 -5.71 -32.73
N VAL A 40 -4.25 -6.23 -31.98
CA VAL A 40 -4.45 -7.34 -31.06
C VAL A 40 -4.06 -6.96 -29.63
N ARG A 41 -4.73 -7.53 -28.63
CA ARG A 41 -4.33 -7.40 -27.22
C ARG A 41 -3.08 -8.26 -26.95
N CYS A 42 -2.08 -7.69 -26.29
CA CYS A 42 -0.86 -8.41 -25.90
C CYS A 42 -1.09 -9.37 -24.73
N ASP A 43 -1.83 -8.92 -23.71
CA ASP A 43 -2.07 -9.71 -22.50
C ASP A 43 -3.37 -10.51 -22.60
N PRO A 44 -3.38 -11.76 -22.14
CA PRO A 44 -4.56 -12.59 -22.17
C PRO A 44 -5.61 -12.12 -21.15
N LEU A 45 -6.91 -12.23 -21.49
CA LEU A 45 -7.97 -12.06 -20.50
C LEU A 45 -7.75 -13.05 -19.34
N THR A 46 -7.74 -12.56 -18.11
CA THR A 46 -7.53 -13.41 -16.93
C THR A 46 -8.86 -13.86 -16.34
N ILE A 47 -8.98 -15.16 -16.13
CA ILE A 47 -10.13 -15.78 -15.49
C ILE A 47 -9.63 -16.43 -14.20
N LEU A 48 -10.16 -15.97 -13.06
CA LEU A 48 -9.83 -16.50 -11.74
C LEU A 48 -10.75 -17.67 -11.42
N ASP A 49 -10.16 -18.83 -11.13
CA ASP A 49 -10.88 -19.93 -10.49
C ASP A 49 -10.96 -19.66 -8.97
N ARG A 50 -12.15 -19.72 -8.37
CA ARG A 50 -12.34 -19.53 -6.92
C ARG A 50 -11.64 -20.60 -6.09
N ARG A 51 -11.16 -21.70 -6.68
CA ARG A 51 -10.26 -22.67 -6.03
C ARG A 51 -8.88 -22.06 -5.72
N VAL A 52 -8.48 -20.97 -6.38
CA VAL A 52 -7.27 -20.17 -6.07
C VAL A 52 -7.30 -19.59 -4.65
N ALA A 53 -8.47 -19.40 -4.04
CA ALA A 53 -8.57 -19.02 -2.61
C ALA A 53 -8.01 -20.10 -1.64
N LYS A 54 -7.69 -21.30 -2.14
CA LYS A 54 -7.01 -22.39 -1.41
C LYS A 54 -5.51 -22.52 -1.74
N GLY A 55 -4.92 -21.60 -2.51
CA GLY A 55 -3.49 -21.57 -2.82
C GLY A 55 -3.08 -22.12 -4.19
N ASP A 56 -4.02 -22.34 -5.11
CA ASP A 56 -3.71 -22.75 -6.48
C ASP A 56 -3.28 -21.57 -7.37
N ALA A 57 -2.45 -21.84 -8.39
CA ALA A 57 -1.94 -20.81 -9.30
C ALA A 57 -3.05 -20.20 -10.21
N VAL A 58 -3.02 -18.87 -10.39
CA VAL A 58 -3.85 -18.17 -11.38
C VAL A 58 -3.38 -18.57 -12.78
N LYS A 59 -4.28 -19.13 -13.61
CA LYS A 59 -3.95 -19.53 -14.98
C LYS A 59 -4.41 -18.48 -16.00
N PRO A 60 -3.52 -17.96 -16.86
CA PRO A 60 -3.92 -17.15 -18.00
C PRO A 60 -4.86 -17.96 -18.92
N PHE A 61 -6.03 -17.42 -19.25
CA PHE A 61 -7.03 -18.16 -20.02
C PHE A 61 -6.63 -18.34 -21.50
N LEU A 62 -5.88 -17.39 -22.06
CA LEU A 62 -5.42 -17.46 -23.45
C LEU A 62 -3.96 -17.95 -23.55
N GLY A 63 -3.59 -18.93 -22.71
CA GLY A 63 -2.37 -19.76 -22.84
C GLY A 63 -2.66 -21.14 -23.44
N PRO A 64 -1.64 -21.88 -23.94
CA PRO A 64 -1.79 -23.10 -24.75
C PRO A 64 -2.28 -24.35 -24.01
N GLU A 65 -2.54 -24.26 -22.69
CA GLU A 65 -2.80 -25.41 -21.81
C GLU A 65 -4.25 -25.47 -21.29
N TRP A 66 -5.25 -25.05 -22.08
CA TRP A 66 -6.65 -25.29 -21.69
C TRP A 66 -7.26 -26.44 -22.50
N ASP A 67 -7.67 -27.50 -21.80
CA ASP A 67 -8.21 -28.76 -22.34
C ASP A 67 -9.68 -28.67 -22.80
N GLY A 68 -10.29 -27.50 -22.69
CA GLY A 68 -11.67 -27.26 -23.10
C GLY A 68 -12.70 -27.85 -22.14
N GLU A 69 -12.32 -28.31 -20.94
CA GLU A 69 -13.31 -28.64 -19.92
C GLU A 69 -14.12 -27.39 -19.55
N ILE A 70 -15.44 -27.51 -19.69
CA ILE A 70 -16.38 -26.48 -19.25
C ILE A 70 -16.26 -26.41 -17.73
N LEU A 71 -15.46 -25.45 -17.25
CA LEU A 71 -15.36 -25.13 -15.84
C LEU A 71 -16.79 -24.97 -15.29
N GLY A 72 -17.12 -25.79 -14.30
CA GLY A 72 -18.43 -25.78 -13.66
C GLY A 72 -18.81 -24.36 -13.28
N GLY A 73 -20.00 -23.91 -13.69
CA GLY A 73 -20.45 -22.52 -13.62
C GLY A 73 -20.51 -21.90 -12.22
N GLU A 74 -20.10 -22.61 -11.17
CA GLU A 74 -20.06 -22.19 -9.76
C GLU A 74 -18.66 -21.71 -9.30
N GLU A 75 -17.58 -21.96 -10.06
CA GLU A 75 -16.21 -21.71 -9.58
C GLU A 75 -15.43 -20.59 -10.32
N VAL A 76 -15.99 -19.91 -11.33
CA VAL A 76 -15.19 -19.05 -12.24
C VAL A 76 -15.53 -17.55 -12.16
N PHE A 77 -14.56 -16.70 -11.83
CA PHE A 77 -14.66 -15.23 -11.85
C PHE A 77 -13.86 -14.64 -13.03
N VAL A 78 -14.49 -13.80 -13.86
CA VAL A 78 -13.79 -13.11 -14.95
C VAL A 78 -13.21 -11.80 -14.42
N SER A 79 -11.89 -11.67 -14.45
CA SER A 79 -11.19 -10.46 -14.00
C SER A 79 -10.95 -9.48 -15.15
N GLY A 80 -10.78 -8.20 -14.81
CA GLY A 80 -10.38 -7.13 -15.71
C GLY A 80 -8.95 -7.21 -16.20
N VAL A 81 -8.09 -8.04 -15.61
CA VAL A 81 -6.70 -8.15 -16.05
C VAL A 81 -6.66 -8.70 -17.49
N GLY A 82 -6.05 -7.96 -18.40
CA GLY A 82 -6.01 -8.30 -19.83
C GLY A 82 -7.32 -8.04 -20.58
N ALA A 83 -8.35 -7.47 -19.95
CA ALA A 83 -9.63 -7.22 -20.60
C ALA A 83 -9.57 -6.16 -21.71
N GLY A 84 -8.52 -5.33 -21.71
CA GLY A 84 -8.45 -4.18 -22.59
C GLY A 84 -9.45 -3.10 -22.18
N THR A 85 -9.66 -2.14 -23.08
CA THR A 85 -10.58 -1.04 -22.85
C THR A 85 -11.28 -0.69 -24.15
N THR A 86 -12.40 0.03 -24.06
CA THR A 86 -13.22 0.42 -25.21
C THR A 86 -13.24 1.92 -25.34
N TYR A 87 -12.98 2.41 -26.55
CA TYR A 87 -13.04 3.83 -26.89
C TYR A 87 -13.74 3.99 -28.26
N PRO A 88 -14.56 5.06 -28.47
CA PRO A 88 -14.93 6.12 -27.52
C PRO A 88 -15.81 5.67 -26.36
N ASP A 89 -15.89 6.48 -25.31
CA ASP A 89 -16.51 6.15 -24.00
C ASP A 89 -17.98 5.69 -24.03
N TYR A 90 -18.70 5.94 -25.12
CA TYR A 90 -20.08 5.46 -25.28
C TYR A 90 -20.15 3.97 -25.66
N LYS A 91 -19.03 3.37 -26.10
CA LYS A 91 -18.95 1.93 -26.35
C LYS A 91 -19.11 1.18 -25.02
N PRO A 92 -19.94 0.12 -24.96
CA PRO A 92 -20.00 -0.76 -23.81
C PRO A 92 -18.63 -1.32 -23.46
N ALA A 93 -18.40 -1.65 -22.19
CA ALA A 93 -17.18 -2.29 -21.71
C ALA A 93 -16.84 -3.55 -22.53
N PRO A 94 -15.54 -3.89 -22.67
CA PRO A 94 -15.09 -4.95 -23.57
C PRO A 94 -15.73 -6.31 -23.24
N PHE A 95 -16.00 -6.56 -21.96
CA PHE A 95 -16.71 -7.75 -21.52
C PHE A 95 -17.83 -7.39 -20.54
N ILE A 96 -19.04 -7.83 -20.87
CA ILE A 96 -20.21 -7.81 -19.98
C ILE A 96 -20.68 -9.25 -19.87
N VAL A 97 -20.34 -9.89 -18.76
CA VAL A 97 -20.42 -11.34 -18.61
C VAL A 97 -21.64 -11.70 -17.77
N SER A 98 -22.52 -12.53 -18.32
CA SER A 98 -23.61 -13.16 -17.57
C SER A 98 -23.17 -14.48 -16.96
N ARG A 99 -23.65 -14.72 -15.74
CA ARG A 99 -23.40 -15.95 -15.00
C ARG A 99 -24.59 -16.30 -14.11
N LYS A 100 -24.98 -17.57 -14.12
CA LYS A 100 -25.95 -18.11 -13.16
C LYS A 100 -25.19 -18.65 -11.95
N VAL A 101 -25.56 -18.22 -10.76
CA VAL A 101 -25.04 -18.71 -9.48
C VAL A 101 -26.24 -19.09 -8.62
N GLU A 102 -26.34 -20.36 -8.23
CA GLU A 102 -27.46 -20.89 -7.41
C GLU A 102 -28.86 -20.51 -7.96
N GLY A 103 -29.00 -20.50 -9.30
CA GLY A 103 -30.25 -20.13 -9.97
C GLY A 103 -30.50 -18.63 -10.15
N ALA A 104 -29.69 -17.75 -9.55
CA ALA A 104 -29.76 -16.30 -9.74
C ALA A 104 -28.86 -15.84 -10.90
N ASP A 105 -29.34 -14.90 -11.71
CA ASP A 105 -28.62 -14.36 -12.88
C ASP A 105 -27.86 -13.07 -12.50
N PHE A 106 -26.54 -13.13 -12.60
CA PHE A 106 -25.62 -12.03 -12.32
C PHE A 106 -24.95 -11.56 -13.59
N VAL A 107 -24.62 -10.26 -13.61
CA VAL A 107 -23.79 -9.65 -14.63
C VAL A 107 -22.51 -9.12 -13.97
N THR A 108 -21.37 -9.39 -14.58
CA THR A 108 -20.08 -8.77 -14.25
C THR A 108 -19.61 -7.96 -15.45
N VAL A 109 -19.51 -6.65 -15.27
CA VAL A 109 -18.91 -5.75 -16.26
C VAL A 109 -17.42 -5.63 -15.97
N VAL A 110 -16.58 -5.83 -16.98
CA VAL A 110 -15.14 -6.01 -16.84
C VAL A 110 -14.41 -5.08 -17.82
N THR A 111 -13.43 -4.31 -17.32
CA THR A 111 -12.62 -3.39 -18.13
C THR A 111 -11.25 -3.13 -17.50
N GLU A 112 -10.26 -2.78 -18.31
CA GLU A 112 -9.04 -2.10 -17.87
C GLU A 112 -9.25 -0.58 -17.99
N ALA A 113 -9.34 0.05 -16.83
CA ALA A 113 -9.61 1.46 -16.68
C ALA A 113 -8.32 2.28 -16.78
N ILE A 114 -8.37 3.38 -17.54
CA ILE A 114 -7.28 4.38 -17.56
C ILE A 114 -7.57 5.43 -16.48
N TYR A 115 -6.66 5.58 -15.53
CA TYR A 115 -6.80 6.43 -14.36
C TYR A 115 -5.81 7.59 -14.37
N SER A 116 -6.28 8.78 -14.78
CA SER A 116 -5.54 10.04 -14.59
C SER A 116 -5.72 10.61 -13.16
N TYR A 117 -6.77 10.21 -12.46
CA TYR A 117 -7.06 10.58 -11.08
C TYR A 117 -6.80 9.38 -10.15
N CYS A 118 -5.53 9.02 -10.00
CA CYS A 118 -5.09 7.94 -9.12
C CYS A 118 -3.75 8.24 -8.45
N GLY A 119 -3.46 7.44 -7.43
CA GLY A 119 -2.20 7.44 -6.71
C GLY A 119 -2.12 6.21 -5.80
N VAL A 120 -1.11 6.17 -4.95
CA VAL A 120 -1.00 5.17 -3.89
C VAL A 120 -0.88 5.83 -2.52
N LYS A 121 -1.43 5.16 -1.51
CA LYS A 121 -1.10 5.41 -0.11
C LYS A 121 -0.12 4.35 0.34
N VAL A 122 1.01 4.78 0.88
CA VAL A 122 2.05 3.88 1.38
C VAL A 122 2.10 4.01 2.90
N LYS A 123 1.85 2.90 3.61
CA LYS A 123 2.14 2.77 5.04
C LYS A 123 3.51 2.13 5.18
N ILE A 124 4.39 2.76 5.93
CA ILE A 124 5.77 2.33 6.14
C ILE A 124 5.96 2.09 7.63
N ASP A 125 6.14 0.83 8.00
CA ASP A 125 6.42 0.47 9.39
C ASP A 125 7.88 0.74 9.72
N THR A 126 8.10 1.82 10.46
CA THR A 126 9.42 2.27 10.88
C THR A 126 9.25 3.25 12.04
N ASP A 127 10.15 3.17 13.03
CA ASP A 127 10.29 4.20 14.06
C ASP A 127 11.25 5.32 13.62
N ARG A 128 11.99 5.13 12.52
CA ARG A 128 12.89 6.16 11.99
C ARG A 128 12.08 7.29 11.38
N HIS A 129 12.51 8.51 11.67
CA HIS A 129 11.89 9.68 11.08
C HIS A 129 12.18 9.75 9.57
N LEU A 130 11.13 9.78 8.74
CA LEU A 130 11.29 9.89 7.29
C LEU A 130 11.35 11.34 6.82
N GLY A 131 10.63 12.24 7.48
CA GLY A 131 10.57 13.66 7.16
C GLY A 131 9.30 14.29 7.73
N HIS A 132 9.23 15.61 7.72
CA HIS A 132 8.07 16.32 8.25
C HIS A 132 6.82 16.08 7.39
N GLU A 133 5.64 16.08 8.03
CA GLU A 133 4.37 16.06 7.28
C GLU A 133 4.36 17.19 6.24
N THR A 134 3.87 16.87 5.03
CA THR A 134 3.91 17.71 3.81
C THR A 134 5.26 17.84 3.10
N ALA A 135 6.35 17.28 3.64
CA ALA A 135 7.62 17.23 2.92
C ALA A 135 7.45 16.53 1.56
N THR A 136 8.03 17.10 0.51
CA THR A 136 7.95 16.55 -0.85
C THR A 136 8.65 15.20 -0.90
N VAL A 137 8.00 14.23 -1.55
CA VAL A 137 8.61 12.95 -1.89
C VAL A 137 9.01 13.00 -3.36
N ARG A 138 10.24 12.59 -3.66
CA ARG A 138 10.82 12.58 -4.98
C ARG A 138 11.15 11.18 -5.45
N SER A 139 11.04 10.98 -6.76
CA SER A 139 11.57 9.81 -7.46
C SER A 139 12.30 10.29 -8.71
N ASN A 140 13.54 9.83 -8.92
CA ASN A 140 14.40 10.31 -10.01
C ASN A 140 14.53 11.86 -10.04
N GLY A 141 14.60 12.51 -8.87
CA GLY A 141 14.68 13.96 -8.70
C GLY A 141 13.37 14.74 -8.88
N GLU A 142 12.32 14.12 -9.42
CA GLU A 142 11.02 14.74 -9.67
C GLU A 142 10.09 14.60 -8.47
N ALA A 143 9.25 15.60 -8.20
CA ALA A 143 8.25 15.54 -7.14
C ALA A 143 7.11 14.60 -7.52
N VAL A 144 6.88 13.54 -6.74
CA VAL A 144 5.88 12.51 -7.02
C VAL A 144 4.80 12.40 -5.94
N GLY A 145 4.92 13.15 -4.85
CA GLY A 145 3.99 13.13 -3.73
C GLY A 145 4.52 13.86 -2.50
N HIS A 146 4.00 13.48 -1.33
CA HIS A 146 4.43 14.04 -0.04
C HIS A 146 4.30 13.03 1.11
N VAL A 147 5.04 13.29 2.19
CA VAL A 147 4.83 12.65 3.50
C VAL A 147 3.48 13.11 4.04
N THR A 148 2.63 12.17 4.42
CA THR A 148 1.30 12.45 4.97
C THR A 148 1.22 12.06 6.44
N THR A 149 0.07 12.28 7.06
CA THR A 149 -0.15 12.06 8.50
C THR A 149 0.24 10.65 8.90
N SER A 150 1.11 10.53 9.90
CA SER A 150 1.55 9.25 10.47
C SER A 150 0.47 8.63 11.35
N GLU A 151 0.33 7.31 11.29
CA GLU A 151 -0.75 6.57 11.96
C GLU A 151 -0.20 5.31 12.64
N TYR A 152 -0.54 5.12 13.92
CA TYR A 152 -0.18 3.95 14.73
C TYR A 152 1.31 3.54 14.61
N GLY A 153 2.22 4.49 14.74
CA GLY A 153 3.66 4.21 14.70
C GLY A 153 4.24 3.99 13.30
N SER A 154 3.42 4.06 12.25
CA SER A 154 3.88 4.02 10.86
C SER A 154 4.01 5.42 10.27
N GLN A 155 5.05 5.62 9.48
CA GLN A 155 5.21 6.79 8.62
C GLN A 155 4.41 6.54 7.32
N MET A 156 3.82 7.58 6.75
CA MET A 156 2.85 7.43 5.66
C MET A 156 3.22 8.34 4.48
N LEU A 157 3.10 7.85 3.26
CA LEU A 157 3.28 8.64 2.03
C LEU A 157 2.01 8.68 1.19
N SER A 158 1.77 9.82 0.54
CA SER A 158 0.76 9.98 -0.49
C SER A 158 1.44 10.29 -1.82
N LEU A 159 1.45 9.33 -2.74
CA LEU A 159 2.13 9.44 -4.03
C LEU A 159 1.11 9.48 -5.18
N GLY A 160 1.43 10.21 -6.24
CA GLY A 160 0.56 10.38 -7.40
C GLY A 160 -0.49 11.47 -7.20
N GLY A 161 -1.57 11.37 -7.97
CA GLY A 161 -2.60 12.39 -8.08
C GLY A 161 -2.55 13.10 -9.44
N VAL A 162 -3.64 13.79 -9.77
CA VAL A 162 -3.80 14.46 -11.07
C VAL A 162 -2.72 15.52 -11.31
N ASP A 163 -2.31 16.21 -10.24
CA ASP A 163 -1.31 17.27 -10.30
C ASP A 163 0.06 16.69 -10.71
N HIS A 164 0.49 15.58 -10.10
CA HIS A 164 1.77 14.95 -10.44
C HIS A 164 1.73 14.16 -11.75
N LEU A 165 0.63 13.47 -12.07
CA LEU A 165 0.52 12.70 -13.31
C LEU A 165 0.35 13.60 -14.55
N THR A 166 -0.45 14.66 -14.44
CA THR A 166 -0.89 15.44 -15.62
C THR A 166 -0.84 16.96 -15.45
N GLY A 167 -0.80 17.48 -14.22
CA GLY A 167 -0.75 18.92 -13.96
C GLY A 167 0.65 19.52 -14.02
N GLY A 168 1.66 18.70 -13.74
CA GLY A 168 3.07 19.07 -13.67
C GLY A 168 3.82 18.96 -14.99
N GLY A 169 5.14 18.84 -14.87
CA GLY A 169 6.04 18.69 -16.02
C GLY A 169 5.94 17.32 -16.70
N LYS A 170 6.42 17.21 -17.95
CA LYS A 170 6.50 15.91 -18.64
C LYS A 170 7.45 14.93 -17.93
N ALA A 171 8.52 15.43 -17.34
CA ALA A 171 9.46 14.62 -16.56
C ALA A 171 8.80 14.13 -15.26
N GLU A 172 8.17 15.03 -14.52
CA GLU A 172 7.36 14.73 -13.33
C GLU A 172 6.28 13.67 -13.56
N GLY A 173 5.45 13.83 -14.61
CA GLY A 173 4.41 12.85 -14.92
C GLY A 173 4.97 11.47 -15.26
N ARG A 174 6.14 11.41 -15.92
CA ARG A 174 6.81 10.12 -16.22
C ARG A 174 7.38 9.48 -14.97
N ALA A 175 8.10 10.23 -14.14
CA ALA A 175 8.66 9.72 -12.89
C ALA A 175 7.55 9.26 -11.93
N THR A 176 6.48 10.03 -11.84
CA THR A 176 5.28 9.66 -11.06
C THR A 176 4.65 8.38 -11.59
N CYS A 177 4.38 8.29 -12.90
CA CYS A 177 3.76 7.11 -13.48
C CYS A 177 4.65 5.85 -13.32
N ASP A 178 5.97 5.99 -13.48
CA ASP A 178 6.93 4.89 -13.26
C ASP A 178 6.91 4.39 -11.82
N ALA A 179 7.07 5.30 -10.85
CA ALA A 179 7.05 4.96 -9.43
C ALA A 179 5.74 4.27 -9.02
N LEU A 180 4.60 4.81 -9.45
CA LEU A 180 3.29 4.21 -9.16
C LEU A 180 3.13 2.84 -9.84
N MET A 181 3.57 2.69 -11.08
CA MET A 181 3.45 1.42 -11.83
C MET A 181 4.28 0.31 -11.16
N ARG A 182 5.51 0.62 -10.77
CA ARG A 182 6.41 -0.29 -10.05
C ARG A 182 5.84 -0.69 -8.69
N LEU A 183 5.44 0.27 -7.86
CA LEU A 183 4.84 -0.02 -6.55
C LEU A 183 3.56 -0.85 -6.66
N CYS A 184 2.68 -0.56 -7.63
CA CYS A 184 1.46 -1.31 -7.85
C CYS A 184 1.72 -2.74 -8.38
N ASN A 185 2.83 -2.94 -9.09
CA ASN A 185 3.30 -4.26 -9.54
C ASN A 185 4.28 -4.92 -8.57
N ARG A 186 4.35 -4.43 -7.31
CA ARG A 186 5.14 -5.01 -6.21
C ARG A 186 6.65 -4.95 -6.41
N GLU A 187 7.13 -3.95 -7.15
CA GLU A 187 8.55 -3.69 -7.31
C GLU A 187 9.02 -2.61 -6.33
N ALA A 188 10.27 -2.75 -5.86
CA ALA A 188 10.92 -1.75 -5.02
C ALA A 188 11.08 -0.41 -5.74
N VAL A 189 10.82 0.70 -5.04
CA VAL A 189 11.08 2.07 -5.49
C VAL A 189 11.86 2.82 -4.43
N GLU A 190 12.98 3.41 -4.83
CA GLU A 190 13.73 4.36 -4.01
C GLU A 190 13.09 5.76 -4.10
N LEU A 191 12.88 6.37 -2.96
CA LEU A 191 12.24 7.66 -2.79
C LEU A 191 13.13 8.56 -1.93
N GLU A 192 13.25 9.82 -2.31
CA GLU A 192 13.96 10.84 -1.54
C GLU A 192 12.94 11.80 -0.92
N ILE A 193 13.06 12.10 0.36
CA ILE A 193 12.18 13.05 1.05
C ILE A 193 12.96 14.35 1.25
N ASP A 194 12.39 15.47 0.80
CA ASP A 194 13.01 16.79 0.98
C ASP A 194 13.26 17.07 2.47
N ASP A 195 14.51 17.42 2.81
CA ASP A 195 14.99 17.61 4.20
C ASP A 195 14.79 16.39 5.11
N GLY A 196 14.67 15.19 4.53
CA GLY A 196 14.36 13.95 5.23
C GLY A 196 15.27 12.78 4.83
N ALA A 197 14.69 11.58 4.86
CA ALA A 197 15.37 10.33 4.58
C ALA A 197 15.28 9.92 3.10
N THR A 198 16.22 9.07 2.68
CA THR A 198 16.05 8.21 1.51
C THR A 198 15.41 6.90 1.96
N VAL A 199 14.33 6.47 1.29
CA VAL A 199 13.60 5.25 1.65
C VAL A 199 13.33 4.38 0.44
N VAL A 200 13.62 3.09 0.55
CA VAL A 200 13.20 2.08 -0.43
C VAL A 200 11.92 1.41 0.07
N VAL A 201 10.88 1.43 -0.77
CA VAL A 201 9.55 0.89 -0.48
C VAL A 201 9.22 -0.20 -1.49
N GLU A 202 8.73 -1.34 -1.01
CA GLU A 202 8.17 -2.43 -1.83
C GLU A 202 6.96 -3.04 -1.12
N ALA A 203 5.86 -3.28 -1.85
CA ALA A 203 4.65 -3.84 -1.25
C ALA A 203 4.92 -5.21 -0.61
N GLY A 204 4.66 -5.33 0.70
CA GLY A 204 4.84 -6.56 1.46
C GLY A 204 6.28 -6.86 1.88
N GLN A 205 7.23 -5.94 1.68
CA GLN A 205 8.59 -6.07 2.19
C GLN A 205 8.88 -5.02 3.26
N ALA A 206 9.91 -5.29 4.08
CA ALA A 206 10.40 -4.32 5.03
C ALA A 206 11.05 -3.11 4.31
N PRO A 207 10.81 -1.87 4.77
CA PRO A 207 11.46 -0.70 4.20
C PRO A 207 12.97 -0.70 4.46
N VAL A 208 13.70 0.00 3.58
CA VAL A 208 15.11 0.35 3.81
C VAL A 208 15.21 1.86 3.95
N VAL A 209 15.52 2.35 5.14
CA VAL A 209 15.62 3.78 5.46
C VAL A 209 17.09 4.15 5.61
N ASN A 210 17.58 5.08 4.80
CA ASN A 210 19.00 5.50 4.77
C ASN A 210 19.98 4.31 4.69
N GLY A 211 19.63 3.30 3.89
CA GLY A 211 20.41 2.08 3.72
C GLY A 211 20.26 1.03 4.83
N GLN A 212 19.46 1.30 5.87
CA GLN A 212 19.20 0.37 6.97
C GLN A 212 17.84 -0.29 6.79
N ARG A 213 17.82 -1.62 6.71
CA ARG A 213 16.58 -2.39 6.60
C ARG A 213 15.88 -2.42 7.96
N GLU A 214 14.61 -2.05 7.97
CA GLU A 214 13.77 -2.18 9.16
C GLU A 214 13.41 -3.64 9.44
N GLU A 215 13.30 -3.98 10.71
CA GLU A 215 12.91 -5.33 11.13
C GLU A 215 11.59 -5.36 11.88
N ARG A 216 11.28 -4.31 12.64
CA ARG A 216 10.21 -4.32 13.64
C ARG A 216 9.36 -3.06 13.61
N MET A 217 8.07 -3.25 13.82
CA MET A 217 7.08 -2.22 14.13
C MET A 217 6.80 -2.27 15.64
N ARG A 218 6.95 -1.13 16.34
CA ARG A 218 6.62 -1.04 17.77
C ARG A 218 5.15 -1.35 18.03
N VAL A 219 4.88 -1.99 19.16
CA VAL A 219 3.51 -2.27 19.66
C VAL A 219 2.78 -1.03 20.21
N GLY A 220 3.54 -0.01 20.59
CA GLY A 220 3.01 1.26 21.06
C GLY A 220 4.10 2.24 21.53
N CYS A 221 3.68 3.45 21.89
CA CYS A 221 4.59 4.47 22.44
C CYS A 221 5.19 4.06 23.79
N GLY A 222 6.14 4.86 24.30
CA GLY A 222 6.82 4.54 25.57
C GLY A 222 5.86 4.38 26.76
N SER A 223 4.79 5.17 26.80
CA SER A 223 3.74 5.03 27.83
C SER A 223 2.96 3.71 27.74
N ALA A 224 2.65 3.25 26.53
CA ALA A 224 1.94 1.99 26.33
C ALA A 224 2.85 0.81 26.73
N THR A 225 4.12 0.88 26.35
CA THR A 225 5.16 -0.10 26.72
C THR A 225 5.23 -0.27 28.24
N ILE A 226 5.24 0.83 29.00
CA ILE A 226 5.17 0.75 30.47
C ILE A 226 3.90 0.06 30.94
N GLY A 227 2.74 0.42 30.38
CA GLY A 227 1.46 -0.19 30.74
C GLY A 227 1.44 -1.71 30.57
N MET A 228 2.14 -2.23 29.55
CA MET A 228 2.21 -3.66 29.25
C MET A 228 3.28 -4.40 30.06
N PHE A 229 4.46 -3.79 30.28
CA PHE A 229 5.64 -4.52 30.75
C PHE A 229 6.12 -4.15 32.16
N ALA A 230 5.55 -3.13 32.82
CA ALA A 230 6.04 -2.68 34.15
C ALA A 230 6.08 -3.81 35.21
N SER A 231 5.14 -4.76 35.17
CA SER A 231 5.14 -5.90 36.10
C SER A 231 6.35 -6.83 35.93
N GLN A 232 6.96 -6.87 34.74
CA GLN A 232 8.14 -7.69 34.45
C GLN A 232 9.42 -7.09 35.05
N TRP A 233 9.44 -5.78 35.27
CA TRP A 233 10.60 -5.07 35.83
C TRP A 233 10.53 -4.89 37.34
N HIS A 234 9.33 -5.01 37.92
CA HIS A 234 9.09 -4.73 39.33
C HIS A 234 9.95 -5.62 40.24
N GLY A 235 10.78 -5.00 41.08
CA GLY A 235 11.70 -5.67 41.99
C GLY A 235 13.01 -6.15 41.34
N LEU A 236 13.21 -5.92 40.03
CA LEU A 236 14.45 -6.25 39.32
C LEU A 236 15.32 -5.01 39.03
N VAL A 237 14.72 -3.83 38.97
CA VAL A 237 15.39 -2.55 38.71
C VAL A 237 14.64 -1.43 39.45
N ASP A 238 15.37 -0.39 39.88
CA ASP A 238 14.76 0.72 40.62
C ASP A 238 14.00 1.69 39.71
N GLU A 239 14.39 1.87 38.45
CA GLU A 239 13.71 2.73 37.48
C GLU A 239 13.76 2.16 36.07
N VAL A 240 12.70 2.41 35.28
CA VAL A 240 12.74 2.19 33.84
C VAL A 240 12.25 3.43 33.09
N VAL A 241 13.01 3.81 32.07
CA VAL A 241 12.64 4.85 31.11
C VAL A 241 12.48 4.21 29.74
N VAL A 242 11.29 4.33 29.16
CA VAL A 242 11.05 3.90 27.78
C VAL A 242 11.20 5.10 26.86
N VAL A 243 12.25 5.11 26.05
CA VAL A 243 12.60 6.19 25.13
C VAL A 243 11.83 6.03 23.82
N ASP A 244 11.23 7.14 23.38
CA ASP A 244 10.29 7.19 22.26
C ASP A 244 10.16 8.64 21.80
N ASP A 245 10.15 8.85 20.49
CA ASP A 245 10.04 10.18 19.84
C ASP A 245 8.74 10.90 20.19
N HIS A 246 7.63 10.15 20.23
CA HIS A 246 6.32 10.69 20.56
C HIS A 246 6.14 10.87 22.06
N ILE A 247 6.26 9.80 22.84
CA ILE A 247 5.99 9.78 24.29
C ILE A 247 6.98 8.92 25.04
N THR A 248 7.99 9.55 25.62
CA THR A 248 8.86 8.90 26.60
C THR A 248 8.09 8.61 27.89
N GLY A 249 8.24 7.37 28.37
CA GLY A 249 7.62 6.88 29.59
C GLY A 249 8.62 6.79 30.76
N VAL A 250 8.17 7.07 31.99
CA VAL A 250 8.94 6.85 33.23
C VAL A 250 8.12 6.05 34.23
N VAL A 251 8.59 4.88 34.63
CA VAL A 251 7.76 3.90 35.35
C VAL A 251 7.38 4.38 36.74
N SER A 252 8.33 4.87 37.55
CA SER A 252 8.03 5.28 38.93
C SER A 252 6.97 6.39 39.02
N GLU A 253 6.87 7.24 38.00
CA GLU A 253 5.86 8.29 37.90
C GLU A 253 4.55 7.82 37.24
N HIS A 254 4.62 6.84 36.33
CA HIS A 254 3.48 6.39 35.55
C HIS A 254 2.43 5.70 36.43
N GLN A 255 1.16 5.75 36.03
CA GLN A 255 0.07 5.16 36.80
C GLN A 255 0.26 3.65 37.03
N ALA A 256 0.82 2.93 36.06
CA ALA A 256 1.17 1.52 36.20
C ALA A 256 2.16 1.28 37.35
N GLY A 257 3.22 2.10 37.44
CA GLY A 257 4.17 2.04 38.56
C GLY A 257 3.50 2.35 39.89
N LYS A 258 2.62 3.37 39.95
CA LYS A 258 1.86 3.68 41.17
C LYS A 258 0.96 2.54 41.64
N VAL A 259 0.31 1.83 40.73
CA VAL A 259 -0.51 0.65 41.05
C VAL A 259 0.35 -0.51 41.54
N LEU A 260 1.55 -0.69 40.98
CA LEU A 260 2.51 -1.70 41.41
C LEU A 260 3.22 -1.36 42.72
N GLY A 261 3.03 -0.15 43.27
CA GLY A 261 3.72 0.30 44.47
C GLY A 261 5.17 0.71 44.23
N TRP A 262 5.50 1.11 43.00
CA TRP A 262 6.85 1.54 42.62
C TRP A 262 7.27 2.78 43.40
N LEU A 263 8.46 2.71 44.01
CA LEU A 263 9.00 3.80 44.84
C LEU A 263 9.43 5.00 43.99
N ASP A 264 9.33 6.20 44.54
CA ASP A 264 9.90 7.38 43.88
C ASP A 264 11.43 7.26 43.82
N THR A 265 11.99 7.53 42.66
CA THR A 265 13.42 7.35 42.36
C THR A 265 14.18 8.68 42.33
N GLY A 266 13.45 9.80 42.33
CA GLY A 266 14.00 11.14 42.17
C GLY A 266 14.40 11.50 40.74
N ILE A 267 14.08 10.66 39.75
CA ILE A 267 14.34 10.92 38.33
C ILE A 267 13.63 12.19 37.85
N ARG A 268 14.23 12.88 36.87
CA ARG A 268 13.63 14.00 36.17
C ARG A 268 13.98 13.93 34.68
N ILE A 269 12.99 14.15 33.82
CA ILE A 269 13.17 14.16 32.36
C ILE A 269 13.17 15.59 31.82
N LYS A 270 14.02 15.87 30.84
CA LYS A 270 14.01 17.07 30.00
C LYS A 270 12.93 16.90 28.94
N GLY A 271 11.72 17.33 29.24
CA GLY A 271 10.61 17.26 28.29
C GLY A 271 9.33 17.87 28.84
N ARG A 272 8.34 18.01 27.96
CA ARG A 272 7.03 18.53 28.35
C ARG A 272 6.20 17.44 28.99
N ARG A 273 6.11 17.47 30.31
CA ARG A 273 5.22 16.57 31.08
C ARG A 273 3.76 16.79 30.65
N SER A 274 3.07 15.71 30.31
CA SER A 274 1.63 15.71 30.00
C SER A 274 0.81 15.19 31.17
N THR A 275 1.13 13.99 31.62
CA THR A 275 0.51 13.28 32.73
C THR A 275 1.63 12.57 33.50
N PRO A 276 1.40 12.09 34.74
CA PRO A 276 2.44 11.41 35.51
C PRO A 276 3.14 10.31 34.69
N GLY A 277 4.47 10.38 34.59
CA GLY A 277 5.28 9.44 33.82
C GLY A 277 5.17 9.51 32.30
N ARG A 278 4.53 10.54 31.73
CA ARG A 278 4.41 10.74 30.26
C ARG A 278 4.97 12.08 29.84
N TYR A 279 5.97 12.07 28.97
CA TYR A 279 6.68 13.26 28.50
C TYR A 279 6.69 13.33 26.97
N PHE A 280 6.30 14.48 26.44
CA PHE A 280 6.38 14.81 25.02
C PHE A 280 7.62 15.66 24.74
N ARG A 281 8.11 15.63 23.49
CA ARG A 281 9.23 16.47 23.01
C ARG A 281 10.43 16.39 23.94
N VAL A 282 10.83 15.16 24.21
CA VAL A 282 12.01 14.86 25.01
C VAL A 282 13.28 14.99 24.16
N ALA A 283 13.15 14.67 22.88
CA ALA A 283 14.14 14.83 21.82
C ALA A 283 13.40 15.09 20.49
N GLU A 284 14.12 15.49 19.45
CA GLU A 284 13.53 15.67 18.11
C GLU A 284 13.46 14.31 17.39
N PRO A 285 12.54 14.12 16.42
CA PRO A 285 12.51 12.92 15.61
C PRO A 285 13.80 12.72 14.80
N GLY A 286 14.27 11.48 14.69
CA GLY A 286 15.54 11.16 14.06
C GLY A 286 15.76 9.67 13.79
N GLN A 287 17.03 9.28 13.75
CA GLN A 287 17.49 7.93 13.34
C GLN A 287 18.09 7.12 14.51
N GLY A 288 18.11 7.69 15.71
CA GLY A 288 18.68 7.13 16.93
C GLY A 288 17.62 6.47 17.82
N TRP A 289 17.81 6.58 19.13
CA TRP A 289 17.04 5.86 20.13
C TRP A 289 15.53 6.07 20.04
N GLY A 290 14.78 4.99 19.79
CA GLY A 290 13.30 5.04 19.79
C GLY A 290 12.73 6.04 18.79
N GLY A 291 13.42 6.26 17.67
CA GLY A 291 13.01 7.19 16.62
C GLY A 291 13.41 8.64 16.87
N THR A 292 14.27 8.93 17.85
CA THR A 292 14.74 10.29 18.14
C THR A 292 16.07 10.62 17.47
N ASP A 293 16.55 11.84 17.60
CA ASP A 293 17.90 12.30 17.22
C ASP A 293 18.99 11.98 18.27
N LEU A 294 18.73 11.04 19.19
CA LEU A 294 19.63 10.74 20.31
C LEU A 294 20.55 9.56 20.00
N ASP A 295 21.85 9.78 20.18
CA ASP A 295 22.85 8.70 20.29
C ASP A 295 22.98 8.20 21.74
N ASP A 296 22.95 9.11 22.72
CA ASP A 296 23.02 8.82 24.15
C ASP A 296 21.66 9.07 24.82
N PRO A 297 20.97 8.04 25.34
CA PRO A 297 19.69 8.20 26.00
C PRO A 297 19.81 8.98 27.32
N LEU A 298 20.98 9.11 27.95
CA LEU A 298 21.12 9.88 29.19
C LEU A 298 20.95 11.38 28.97
N ALA A 299 21.08 11.87 27.73
CA ALA A 299 20.92 13.28 27.38
C ALA A 299 19.56 13.84 27.80
N ILE A 300 18.54 13.00 27.90
CA ILE A 300 17.17 13.37 28.29
C ILE A 300 16.96 13.53 29.79
N LEU A 301 17.97 13.23 30.61
CA LEU A 301 17.87 13.30 32.06
C LEU A 301 18.25 14.69 32.59
N ASN A 302 17.49 15.17 33.57
CA ASN A 302 17.85 16.29 34.44
C ASN A 302 18.56 15.75 35.70
N PRO A 303 19.29 16.59 36.46
CA PRO A 303 19.90 16.16 37.71
C PRO A 303 18.88 15.48 38.65
N TRP A 304 19.27 14.37 39.28
CA TRP A 304 18.40 13.59 40.15
C TRP A 304 18.08 14.33 41.46
N LEU A 305 16.98 13.95 42.11
CA LEU A 305 16.52 14.59 43.35
C LEU A 305 16.61 13.64 44.56
N GLU A 306 17.63 13.82 45.40
CA GLU A 306 17.82 13.06 46.66
C GLU A 306 16.58 13.08 47.56
N LYS A 307 15.99 14.27 47.74
CA LYS A 307 14.77 14.47 48.55
C LYS A 307 13.53 13.69 48.03
N LYS A 308 13.64 13.05 46.86
CA LYS A 308 12.61 12.23 46.23
C LYS A 308 13.07 10.79 45.97
N GLY A 309 14.12 10.32 46.63
CA GLY A 309 14.52 8.91 46.62
C GLY A 309 15.79 8.58 45.83
N ALA A 310 16.39 9.55 45.13
CA ALA A 310 17.66 9.33 44.45
C ALA A 310 18.77 9.04 45.46
N ARG A 311 19.59 8.03 45.17
CA ARG A 311 20.67 7.56 46.05
C ARG A 311 21.76 6.86 45.23
N PRO A 312 23.02 6.85 45.71
CA PRO A 312 24.07 6.03 45.12
C PRO A 312 23.65 4.55 45.08
N GLY A 313 23.99 3.86 44.00
CA GLY A 313 23.63 2.47 43.75
C GLY A 313 22.23 2.24 43.18
N LEU A 314 21.43 3.29 42.95
CA LEU A 314 20.12 3.16 42.28
C LEU A 314 20.30 2.69 40.83
N THR A 315 19.50 1.70 40.43
CA THR A 315 19.59 1.03 39.13
C THR A 315 18.57 1.56 38.12
N LEU A 316 18.98 1.79 36.87
CA LEU A 316 18.16 2.36 35.81
C LEU A 316 18.26 1.50 34.55
N LEU A 317 17.13 1.11 33.99
CA LEU A 317 17.02 0.57 32.64
C LEU A 317 16.47 1.65 31.70
N MET A 318 17.19 1.97 30.63
CA MET A 318 16.66 2.74 29.51
C MET A 318 16.45 1.80 28.33
N VAL A 319 15.29 1.85 27.68
CA VAL A 319 14.95 0.92 26.59
C VAL A 319 14.07 1.61 25.55
N SER A 320 14.22 1.28 24.26
CA SER A 320 13.31 1.74 23.20
C SER A 320 12.00 0.94 23.20
N THR A 321 11.00 1.43 22.48
CA THR A 321 9.72 0.76 22.27
C THR A 321 9.81 -0.55 21.47
N THR A 322 10.94 -0.81 20.81
CA THR A 322 11.26 -2.06 20.09
C THR A 322 12.20 -2.99 20.85
N GLY A 323 12.79 -2.53 21.96
CA GLY A 323 13.84 -3.22 22.70
C GLY A 323 15.20 -3.30 21.98
N GLU A 324 15.29 -2.81 20.73
CA GLU A 324 16.52 -2.78 19.94
C GLU A 324 17.61 -1.97 20.63
N HIS A 325 17.23 -0.80 21.15
CA HIS A 325 18.11 0.01 21.97
C HIS A 325 17.81 -0.24 23.44
N HIS A 326 18.82 -0.60 24.23
CA HIS A 326 18.70 -0.69 25.67
C HIS A 326 20.05 -0.44 26.34
N GLY A 327 20.00 0.09 27.57
CA GLY A 327 21.15 0.49 28.35
C GLY A 327 20.82 0.36 29.84
N TYR A 328 21.78 -0.14 30.60
CA TYR A 328 21.64 -0.33 32.04
C TYR A 328 22.65 0.55 32.78
N TYR A 329 22.18 1.23 33.81
CA TYR A 329 22.97 2.25 34.51
C TYR A 329 22.83 2.12 36.02
N VAL A 330 23.87 2.51 36.75
CA VAL A 330 23.87 2.61 38.21
C VAL A 330 24.31 4.02 38.59
N LEU A 331 23.57 4.67 39.50
CA LEU A 331 23.94 5.98 40.00
C LEU A 331 25.21 5.89 40.86
N ASP A 332 26.20 6.73 40.56
CA ASP A 332 27.39 6.88 41.39
C ASP A 332 27.13 7.77 42.63
N ASP A 333 28.19 8.07 43.40
CA ASP A 333 28.12 8.92 44.59
C ASP A 333 27.70 10.36 44.29
N ASP A 334 27.89 10.84 43.05
CA ASP A 334 27.46 12.15 42.55
C ASP A 334 26.08 12.09 41.84
N LEU A 335 25.37 10.95 41.99
CA LEU A 335 24.09 10.65 41.36
C LEU A 335 24.10 10.74 39.83
N GLN A 336 25.25 10.50 39.22
CA GLN A 336 25.39 10.39 37.79
C GLN A 336 25.22 8.93 37.36
N PRO A 337 24.36 8.64 36.38
CA PRO A 337 24.23 7.30 35.84
C PRO A 337 25.52 6.86 35.15
N ARG A 338 26.08 5.75 35.60
CA ARG A 338 27.24 5.07 34.99
C ARG A 338 26.77 3.79 34.32
N GLU A 339 27.16 3.61 33.07
CA GLU A 339 26.84 2.41 32.30
C GLU A 339 27.38 1.17 33.01
N ALA A 340 26.57 0.12 33.03
CA ALA A 340 26.87 -1.17 33.60
C ALA A 340 26.27 -2.28 32.72
N GLU A 341 26.79 -3.51 32.86
CA GLU A 341 26.24 -4.64 32.11
C GLU A 341 24.78 -4.93 32.51
N LEU A 342 23.94 -5.20 31.51
CA LEU A 342 22.54 -5.57 31.73
C LEU A 342 22.45 -6.91 32.51
N PRO A 343 21.86 -6.93 33.72
CA PRO A 343 21.68 -8.15 34.49
C PRO A 343 20.88 -9.23 33.75
N GLU A 344 21.26 -10.50 33.92
CA GLU A 344 20.57 -11.65 33.30
C GLU A 344 19.06 -11.67 33.59
N ALA A 345 18.65 -11.21 34.77
CA ALA A 345 17.24 -11.15 35.17
C ALA A 345 16.40 -10.18 34.32
N LEU A 346 17.02 -9.15 33.72
CA LEU A 346 16.33 -8.15 32.90
C LEU A 346 16.31 -8.49 31.40
N LYS A 347 17.23 -9.34 30.92
CA LYS A 347 17.28 -9.75 29.50
C LYS A 347 15.96 -10.31 28.97
N PRO A 348 15.22 -11.18 29.70
CA PRO A 348 13.93 -11.67 29.24
C PRO A 348 12.91 -10.56 29.00
N SER A 349 12.94 -9.49 29.80
CA SER A 349 11.98 -8.39 29.65
C SER A 349 12.24 -7.54 28.41
N VAL A 350 13.50 -7.34 28.03
CA VAL A 350 13.88 -6.66 26.78
C VAL A 350 13.52 -7.53 25.58
N ALA A 351 13.81 -8.84 25.65
CA ALA A 351 13.42 -9.80 24.62
C ALA A 351 11.90 -9.86 24.44
N LEU A 352 11.13 -9.77 25.53
CA LEU A 352 9.67 -9.77 25.49
C LEU A 352 9.10 -8.53 24.77
N ILE A 353 9.72 -7.36 24.92
CA ILE A 353 9.34 -6.17 24.14
C ILE A 353 9.50 -6.46 22.65
N ALA A 354 10.66 -6.98 22.25
CA ALA A 354 10.95 -7.31 20.86
C ALA A 354 10.01 -8.40 20.31
N GLU A 355 9.65 -9.40 21.12
CA GLU A 355 8.70 -10.47 20.77
C GLU A 355 7.28 -9.94 20.52
N ASN A 356 6.90 -8.85 21.18
CA ASN A 356 5.60 -8.20 20.99
C ASN A 356 5.60 -7.18 19.84
N CYS A 357 6.73 -7.00 19.15
CA CYS A 357 6.77 -6.20 17.92
C CYS A 357 6.39 -7.04 16.71
N GLU A 358 5.69 -6.43 15.76
CA GLU A 358 5.37 -7.08 14.48
C GLU A 358 6.51 -6.88 13.47
N PRO A 359 6.68 -7.76 12.47
CA PRO A 359 7.62 -7.50 11.38
C PRO A 359 7.31 -6.16 10.67
N ALA A 360 8.33 -5.34 10.45
CA ALA A 360 8.18 -4.11 9.68
C ALA A 360 7.87 -4.42 8.22
N LEU A 361 6.82 -3.80 7.66
CA LEU A 361 6.41 -3.96 6.27
C LEU A 361 5.99 -2.62 5.65
N CYS A 362 6.11 -2.54 4.33
CA CYS A 362 5.49 -1.52 3.51
C CYS A 362 4.16 -2.04 2.94
N THR A 363 3.07 -1.31 3.17
CA THR A 363 1.78 -1.57 2.52
C THR A 363 1.55 -0.53 1.44
N VAL A 364 1.19 -0.99 0.23
CA VAL A 364 0.82 -0.11 -0.88
C VAL A 364 -0.67 -0.30 -1.18
N MET A 365 -1.45 0.78 -0.98
CA MET A 365 -2.87 0.82 -1.31
C MET A 365 -3.07 1.65 -2.57
N PHE A 366 -3.52 1.04 -3.66
CA PHE A 366 -3.89 1.77 -4.86
C PHE A 366 -5.22 2.48 -4.63
N GLN A 367 -5.26 3.79 -4.91
CA GLN A 367 -6.46 4.62 -4.77
C GLN A 367 -6.77 5.33 -6.09
N ALA A 368 -8.01 5.20 -6.58
CA ALA A 368 -8.39 5.77 -7.86
C ALA A 368 -9.87 6.16 -7.95
N GLY A 369 -10.15 7.17 -8.79
CA GLY A 369 -11.51 7.58 -9.13
C GLY A 369 -12.01 6.95 -10.43
N ALA A 370 -13.14 6.25 -10.39
CA ALA A 370 -13.85 5.79 -11.58
C ALA A 370 -14.70 6.93 -12.17
N GLY A 371 -14.15 7.56 -13.21
CA GLY A 371 -14.72 8.72 -13.92
C GLY A 371 -16.06 8.45 -14.61
N GLY A 372 -16.68 9.52 -15.13
CA GLY A 372 -17.95 9.41 -15.88
C GLY A 372 -17.81 8.60 -17.17
N SER A 373 -16.72 8.82 -17.90
CA SER A 373 -16.35 8.10 -19.14
C SER A 373 -16.31 6.60 -18.94
N LEU A 374 -15.58 6.14 -17.93
CA LEU A 374 -15.49 4.73 -17.55
C LEU A 374 -16.86 4.13 -17.25
N ARG A 375 -17.68 4.86 -16.49
CA ARG A 375 -19.00 4.40 -16.05
C ARG A 375 -20.00 4.34 -17.22
N SER A 376 -19.79 5.12 -18.28
CA SER A 376 -20.59 5.05 -19.51
C SER A 376 -20.44 3.72 -20.24
N GLY A 377 -19.27 3.06 -20.14
CA GLY A 377 -19.08 1.69 -20.62
C GLY A 377 -19.89 0.65 -19.84
N VAL A 378 -20.35 0.98 -18.63
CA VAL A 378 -21.16 0.08 -17.79
C VAL A 378 -22.66 0.32 -18.02
N THR A 379 -23.06 1.59 -18.10
CA THR A 379 -24.46 2.01 -18.17
C THR A 379 -24.63 3.34 -18.89
N GLN A 380 -25.81 3.56 -19.47
CA GLN A 380 -26.20 4.84 -20.05
C GLN A 380 -26.37 5.97 -19.00
N ASN A 381 -26.52 5.63 -17.72
CA ASN A 381 -26.61 6.62 -16.64
C ASN A 381 -25.59 6.35 -15.52
N PRO A 382 -24.39 6.95 -15.58
CA PRO A 382 -23.32 6.77 -14.59
C PRO A 382 -23.72 7.04 -13.14
N VAL A 383 -24.68 7.94 -12.90
CA VAL A 383 -25.15 8.26 -11.54
C VAL A 383 -25.95 7.12 -10.94
N LYS A 384 -26.73 6.38 -11.74
CA LYS A 384 -27.46 5.19 -11.26
C LYS A 384 -26.50 4.09 -10.80
N LEU A 385 -25.40 3.88 -11.54
CA LEU A 385 -24.35 2.95 -11.12
C LEU A 385 -23.72 3.38 -9.79
N THR A 386 -23.34 4.65 -9.64
CA THR A 386 -22.83 5.16 -8.37
C THR A 386 -23.79 4.92 -7.22
N ARG A 387 -25.09 5.22 -7.40
CA ARG A 387 -26.10 4.95 -6.37
C ARG A 387 -26.20 3.46 -6.03
N SER A 388 -26.09 2.59 -7.02
CA SER A 388 -26.11 1.13 -6.83
C SER A 388 -24.90 0.64 -6.01
N VAL A 389 -23.70 1.16 -6.31
CA VAL A 389 -22.47 0.87 -5.56
C VAL A 389 -22.58 1.36 -4.12
N GLN A 390 -22.98 2.62 -3.91
CA GLN A 390 -23.12 3.20 -2.57
C GLN A 390 -24.22 2.51 -1.75
N ALA A 391 -25.26 1.97 -2.40
CA ALA A 391 -26.29 1.15 -1.77
C ALA A 391 -25.90 -0.32 -1.59
N LEU A 392 -24.65 -0.69 -1.87
CA LEU A 392 -24.10 -2.06 -1.79
C LEU A 392 -24.85 -3.10 -2.66
N LYS A 393 -25.58 -2.64 -3.69
CA LYS A 393 -26.24 -3.50 -4.69
C LYS A 393 -25.29 -3.93 -5.80
N THR A 394 -24.20 -3.20 -5.99
CA THR A 394 -23.15 -3.51 -6.96
C THR A 394 -21.84 -3.68 -6.23
N ARG A 395 -21.28 -4.89 -6.32
CA ARG A 395 -19.94 -5.20 -5.80
C ARG A 395 -18.89 -4.66 -6.76
N VAL A 396 -17.91 -3.96 -6.22
CA VAL A 396 -16.75 -3.45 -6.96
C VAL A 396 -15.52 -4.26 -6.57
N THR A 397 -14.78 -4.73 -7.56
CA THR A 397 -13.49 -5.38 -7.38
C THR A 397 -12.46 -4.78 -8.34
N CYS A 398 -11.19 -5.01 -8.05
CA CYS A 398 -10.06 -4.64 -8.90
C CYS A 398 -9.17 -5.88 -9.04
N GLY A 399 -9.13 -6.49 -10.22
CA GLY A 399 -8.39 -7.74 -10.38
C GLY A 399 -9.02 -8.90 -9.61
N GLY A 400 -10.32 -8.82 -9.30
CA GLY A 400 -11.01 -9.74 -8.38
C GLY A 400 -10.80 -9.47 -6.89
N ALA A 401 -9.84 -8.63 -6.51
CA ALA A 401 -9.66 -8.19 -5.13
C ALA A 401 -10.83 -7.30 -4.69
N PRO A 402 -11.41 -7.50 -3.50
CA PRO A 402 -12.41 -6.58 -2.95
C PRO A 402 -11.83 -5.17 -2.81
N ALA A 403 -12.51 -4.18 -3.39
CA ALA A 403 -12.14 -2.78 -3.24
C ALA A 403 -12.98 -2.12 -2.15
N PHE A 404 -12.34 -1.30 -1.31
CA PHE A 404 -13.06 -0.38 -0.44
C PHE A 404 -13.53 0.82 -1.27
N VAL A 405 -14.81 1.17 -1.21
CA VAL A 405 -15.37 2.32 -1.92
C VAL A 405 -15.63 3.44 -0.91
N TRP A 406 -15.02 4.59 -1.12
CA TRP A 406 -15.23 5.75 -0.28
C TRP A 406 -16.69 6.22 -0.35
N PRO A 407 -17.28 6.61 0.79
CA PRO A 407 -18.63 7.16 0.79
C PRO A 407 -18.67 8.50 0.05
N GLY A 408 -19.80 8.80 -0.58
CA GLY A 408 -20.06 10.10 -1.20
C GLY A 408 -20.31 10.04 -2.70
N GLY A 409 -20.01 11.16 -3.38
CA GLY A 409 -20.23 11.31 -4.81
C GLY A 409 -19.17 10.57 -5.65
N GLY A 410 -19.60 9.92 -6.72
CA GLY A 410 -18.70 9.15 -7.58
C GLY A 410 -18.37 7.77 -7.02
N ILE A 411 -17.32 7.15 -7.59
CA ILE A 411 -16.81 5.87 -7.15
C ILE A 411 -15.30 6.04 -6.99
N THR A 412 -14.86 6.37 -5.79
CA THR A 412 -13.44 6.38 -5.42
C THR A 412 -13.16 5.07 -4.71
N LEU A 413 -12.25 4.28 -5.26
CA LEU A 413 -11.91 2.97 -4.75
C LEU A 413 -10.51 2.96 -4.15
N MET A 414 -10.30 2.06 -3.20
CA MET A 414 -9.00 1.76 -2.61
C MET A 414 -8.84 0.24 -2.52
N VAL A 415 -7.70 -0.28 -2.95
CA VAL A 415 -7.42 -1.72 -2.97
C VAL A 415 -5.98 -1.99 -2.56
N ASP A 416 -5.79 -3.07 -1.81
CA ASP A 416 -4.48 -3.60 -1.42
C ASP A 416 -3.87 -4.34 -2.61
N VAL A 417 -2.70 -3.88 -3.09
CA VAL A 417 -2.05 -4.42 -4.29
C VAL A 417 -1.59 -5.86 -4.10
N LEU A 418 -1.37 -6.32 -2.86
CA LEU A 418 -1.01 -7.71 -2.57
C LEU A 418 -2.18 -8.68 -2.73
N LYS A 419 -3.42 -8.18 -2.77
CA LYS A 419 -4.62 -8.99 -3.00
C LYS A 419 -4.98 -9.11 -4.48
N MET A 420 -4.31 -8.35 -5.35
CA MET A 420 -4.51 -8.38 -6.79
C MET A 420 -3.52 -9.35 -7.45
N PRO A 421 -3.85 -9.96 -8.61
CA PRO A 421 -2.88 -10.71 -9.40
C PRO A 421 -1.65 -9.85 -9.75
N GLU A 422 -0.48 -10.47 -9.85
CA GLU A 422 0.73 -9.80 -10.33
C GLU A 422 0.56 -9.33 -11.78
N GLY A 423 1.24 -8.24 -12.16
CA GLY A 423 1.11 -7.65 -13.49
C GLY A 423 -0.27 -7.07 -13.80
N SER A 424 -1.10 -6.80 -12.79
CA SER A 424 -2.43 -6.20 -12.98
C SER A 424 -2.39 -4.76 -13.49
N PHE A 425 -1.26 -4.05 -13.35
CA PHE A 425 -1.15 -2.64 -13.65
C PHE A 425 -0.33 -2.39 -14.91
N GLY A 426 -0.84 -1.50 -15.76
CA GLY A 426 -0.13 -0.98 -16.93
C GLY A 426 -0.17 0.54 -16.96
N HIS A 427 0.17 1.12 -18.10
CA HIS A 427 0.14 2.58 -18.29
C HIS A 427 -0.25 2.96 -19.72
N VAL A 428 -0.43 4.27 -19.98
CA VAL A 428 -0.54 4.82 -21.32
C VAL A 428 0.42 6.02 -21.49
N PRO A 429 0.80 6.40 -22.74
CA PRO A 429 1.80 7.45 -22.96
C PRO A 429 1.47 8.83 -22.39
N THR A 430 0.18 9.15 -22.30
CA THR A 430 -0.31 10.27 -21.49
C THR A 430 -0.29 9.78 -20.05
N PRO A 431 0.62 10.25 -19.18
CA PRO A 431 0.90 9.58 -17.91
C PRO A 431 -0.38 9.32 -17.10
N ALA A 432 -0.74 8.04 -17.03
CA ALA A 432 -1.92 7.54 -16.36
C ALA A 432 -1.76 6.04 -16.20
N LEU A 433 -2.14 5.53 -15.03
CA LEU A 433 -2.11 4.10 -14.76
C LEU A 433 -3.31 3.44 -15.42
N VAL A 434 -3.12 2.16 -15.74
CA VAL A 434 -4.17 1.27 -16.20
C VAL A 434 -4.34 0.20 -15.14
N ALA A 435 -5.56 -0.02 -14.67
CA ALA A 435 -5.83 -1.10 -13.73
C ALA A 435 -7.21 -1.75 -14.02
N PRO A 436 -7.41 -3.03 -13.68
CA PRO A 436 -8.68 -3.72 -13.86
C PRO A 436 -9.78 -3.10 -12.97
N LEU A 437 -11.02 -3.12 -13.44
CA LEU A 437 -12.17 -2.74 -12.63
C LEU A 437 -13.37 -3.61 -13.01
N GLU A 438 -14.00 -4.22 -12.01
CA GLU A 438 -15.18 -5.05 -12.22
C GLU A 438 -16.39 -4.59 -11.40
N PHE A 439 -17.57 -4.60 -12.03
CA PHE A 439 -18.86 -4.33 -11.39
C PHE A 439 -19.75 -5.56 -11.47
N THR A 440 -20.06 -6.17 -10.32
CA THR A 440 -20.93 -7.36 -10.25
C THR A 440 -22.24 -7.04 -9.56
N LEU A 441 -23.36 -7.40 -10.18
CA LEU A 441 -24.72 -7.16 -9.67
C LEU A 441 -25.73 -8.12 -10.32
N SER A 442 -26.97 -8.16 -9.81
CA SER A 442 -28.03 -8.94 -10.45
C SER A 442 -28.34 -8.41 -11.85
N ARG A 443 -28.69 -9.27 -12.81
CA ARG A 443 -29.06 -8.82 -14.15
C ARG A 443 -30.30 -7.91 -14.14
N ALA A 444 -31.22 -8.14 -13.20
CA ALA A 444 -32.38 -7.28 -13.01
C ALA A 444 -31.98 -5.86 -12.60
N ASP A 445 -31.08 -5.71 -11.62
CA ASP A 445 -30.55 -4.41 -11.21
C ASP A 445 -29.73 -3.77 -12.34
N TYR A 446 -28.96 -4.56 -13.10
CA TYR A 446 -28.20 -4.09 -14.26
C TYR A 446 -29.11 -3.45 -15.33
N ARG A 447 -30.24 -4.10 -15.64
CA ARG A 447 -31.25 -3.53 -16.55
C ARG A 447 -31.89 -2.27 -15.96
N ALA A 448 -32.25 -2.29 -14.68
CA ALA A 448 -32.90 -1.15 -14.02
C ALA A 448 -32.01 0.11 -14.00
N LEU A 449 -30.68 -0.06 -13.91
CA LEU A 449 -29.73 1.04 -13.97
C LEU A 449 -29.45 1.54 -15.40
N GLY A 450 -30.01 0.91 -16.44
CA GLY A 450 -29.76 1.27 -17.85
C GLY A 450 -28.49 0.66 -18.42
N GLY A 451 -28.10 -0.52 -17.92
CA GLY A 451 -26.95 -1.27 -18.41
C GLY A 451 -27.11 -1.69 -19.88
N HIS A 452 -25.99 -1.92 -20.55
CA HIS A 452 -25.93 -2.38 -21.94
C HIS A 452 -26.29 -3.86 -22.06
N ASP A 453 -27.53 -4.23 -21.68
CA ASP A 453 -27.96 -5.63 -21.60
C ASP A 453 -27.88 -6.39 -22.93
N ALA A 454 -27.95 -5.67 -24.05
CA ALA A 454 -27.78 -6.23 -25.40
C ALA A 454 -26.35 -6.72 -25.67
N SER A 455 -25.36 -6.21 -24.94
CA SER A 455 -23.95 -6.60 -25.04
C SER A 455 -23.57 -7.70 -24.04
N VAL A 456 -24.53 -8.19 -23.24
CA VAL A 456 -24.29 -9.26 -22.26
C VAL A 456 -24.03 -10.58 -22.99
N ARG A 457 -22.90 -11.21 -22.70
CA ARG A 457 -22.48 -12.50 -23.26
C ARG A 457 -22.31 -13.52 -22.15
N THR A 458 -22.45 -14.81 -22.43
CA THR A 458 -22.16 -15.86 -21.42
C THR A 458 -20.65 -16.08 -21.32
N VAL A 459 -20.19 -16.65 -20.20
CA VAL A 459 -18.80 -17.10 -20.07
C VAL A 459 -18.42 -17.96 -21.29
N SER A 460 -19.18 -19.01 -21.60
CA SER A 460 -18.89 -19.92 -22.73
C SER A 460 -18.77 -19.22 -24.07
N ASP A 461 -19.54 -18.16 -24.31
CA ASP A 461 -19.47 -17.40 -25.55
C ASP A 461 -18.19 -16.56 -25.64
N ILE A 462 -17.77 -15.96 -24.52
CA ILE A 462 -16.49 -15.25 -24.40
C ILE A 462 -15.32 -16.22 -24.59
N LEU A 463 -15.38 -17.41 -23.98
CA LEU A 463 -14.34 -18.44 -24.14
C LEU A 463 -14.16 -18.85 -25.62
N LYS A 464 -15.25 -18.88 -26.40
CA LYS A 464 -15.21 -19.31 -27.81
C LYS A 464 -14.80 -18.21 -28.77
N HIS A 465 -15.17 -16.97 -28.50
CA HIS A 465 -15.09 -15.89 -29.47
C HIS A 465 -14.20 -14.71 -29.07
N GLY A 466 -13.69 -14.67 -27.83
CA GLY A 466 -12.81 -13.60 -27.35
C GLY A 466 -13.50 -12.23 -27.26
N GLY A 467 -12.71 -11.17 -27.25
CA GLY A 467 -13.15 -9.76 -27.22
C GLY A 467 -12.94 -9.04 -28.56
N GLU A 468 -13.14 -7.71 -28.57
CA GLU A 468 -13.01 -6.85 -29.77
C GLU A 468 -11.61 -6.93 -30.41
N TYR A 469 -10.56 -7.04 -29.59
CA TYR A 469 -9.16 -7.07 -30.05
C TYR A 469 -8.54 -8.48 -30.04
N GLY A 470 -9.36 -9.51 -30.22
CA GLY A 470 -8.90 -10.85 -30.57
C GLY A 470 -9.43 -11.98 -29.72
N SER A 471 -9.34 -13.18 -30.31
CA SER A 471 -9.60 -14.49 -29.72
C SER A 471 -8.32 -15.35 -29.66
N ALA A 472 -7.17 -14.79 -30.04
CA ALA A 472 -5.93 -15.52 -30.22
C ALA A 472 -5.17 -15.69 -28.90
N VAL A 473 -4.72 -16.92 -28.67
CA VAL A 473 -3.91 -17.37 -27.53
C VAL A 473 -2.46 -16.97 -27.78
N ARG A 474 -1.83 -16.28 -26.83
CA ARG A 474 -0.40 -15.92 -26.91
C ARG A 474 0.33 -16.47 -25.69
N VAL A 475 1.34 -17.30 -25.94
CA VAL A 475 2.40 -17.59 -24.97
C VAL A 475 3.32 -16.39 -25.00
N VAL A 476 3.39 -15.65 -23.90
CA VAL A 476 4.52 -14.75 -23.67
C VAL A 476 5.56 -15.60 -22.95
N GLU A 477 6.56 -16.09 -23.69
CA GLU A 477 7.75 -16.70 -23.07
C GLU A 477 8.50 -15.56 -22.39
N GLY A 478 8.50 -15.55 -21.05
CA GLY A 478 9.33 -14.65 -20.27
C GLY A 478 10.77 -15.15 -20.24
N GLU A 479 11.72 -14.25 -20.52
CA GLU A 479 13.13 -14.44 -20.14
C GLU A 479 13.34 -14.28 -18.63
#